data_AF-A0A6J5IR38-F1
#
_entry.id   AF-A0A6J5IR38-F1
#
_cell.length_a   1.000
_cell.length_b   1.000
_cell.length_c   1.000
_cell.angle_alpha   90.00
_cell.angle_beta   90.00
_cell.angle_gamma   90.00
#
_symmetry.space_group_name_H-M   'P 1'
#
loop_
_entity.id
_entity.type
_entity.pdbx_description
1 polymer ?
#
loop_
_entity_poly.entity_id
_entity_poly.type
_entity_poly.pdbx_seq_one_letter_code
_entity_poly.pdbx_strand_id
1 'polypeptide(L)' 'MSEITIDWPFYLVVLGTGIEYWPVTLCVGVAGWYFGATRLRGAWRAACLIIALLCIVVAGAGIYLSLG' A
#
# COMPACT_ATOMS: atom_id res chain seq x y z
N MET A 1 -6.27 -14.44 26.99
CA MET A 1 -6.68 -13.77 25.76
C MET A 1 -5.75 -12.59 25.57
N SER A 2 -4.95 -12.56 24.50
CA SER A 2 -4.10 -11.40 24.19
C SER A 2 -5.02 -10.36 23.57
N GLU A 3 -5.25 -9.25 24.27
CA GLU A 3 -5.81 -8.06 23.64
C GLU A 3 -4.86 -7.69 22.49
N ILE A 4 -5.31 -7.90 21.25
CA ILE A 4 -4.74 -7.23 20.08
C ILE A 4 -5.15 -5.77 20.26
N THR A 5 -4.36 -5.05 21.05
CA THR A 5 -4.37 -3.60 21.08
C THR A 5 -3.76 -3.20 19.74
N ILE A 6 -4.59 -3.12 18.70
CA ILE A 6 -4.21 -2.40 17.48
C ILE A 6 -3.85 -1.00 17.97
N ASP A 7 -2.56 -0.67 17.95
CA ASP A 7 -2.04 0.67 18.14
C ASP A 7 -2.71 1.56 17.08
N TRP A 8 -3.87 2.07 17.45
CA TRP A 8 -4.75 2.94 16.69
C TRP A 8 -4.03 4.17 16.08
N PRO A 9 -2.91 4.70 16.63
CA PRO A 9 -2.13 5.72 15.92
C PRO A 9 -1.27 5.16 14.78
N PHE A 10 -0.72 3.95 14.89
CA PHE A 10 0.31 3.49 13.95
C PHE A 10 -0.25 3.30 12.53
N TYR A 11 -1.38 2.62 12.40
CA TYR A 11 -1.99 2.38 11.09
C TYR A 11 -2.37 3.68 10.38
N LEU A 12 -2.92 4.66 11.12
CA LEU A 12 -3.28 5.96 10.57
C LEU A 12 -2.06 6.79 10.18
N VAL A 13 -0.97 6.73 10.95
CA VAL A 13 0.30 7.38 10.59
C VAL A 13 0.88 6.78 9.32
N VAL A 14 0.89 5.45 9.19
CA VAL A 14 1.36 4.77 7.98
C VAL A 14 0.50 5.14 6.77
N LEU A 15 -0.81 5.22 6.94
CA LEU A 15 -1.73 5.58 5.87
C LEU A 15 -1.56 7.06 5.46
N GLY A 16 -1.47 7.96 6.43
CA GLY A 16 -1.27 9.40 6.20
C GLY A 16 0.06 9.70 5.52
N THR A 17 1.15 9.10 6.00
CA THR A 17 2.47 9.22 5.35
C THR A 17 2.45 8.64 3.94
N GLY A 18 1.76 7.51 3.71
CA GLY A 18 1.59 6.97 2.36
C GLY A 18 0.83 7.89 1.41
N ILE A 19 -0.13 8.66 1.90
CA ILE A 19 -0.89 9.67 1.14
C ILE A 19 0.00 10.89 0.85
N GLU A 20 0.74 11.38 1.84
CA GLU A 20 1.64 12.55 1.68
C GLU A 20 2.76 12.26 0.67
N TYR A 21 3.39 11.09 0.79
CA TYR A 21 4.45 10.64 -0.12
C TYR A 21 3.91 9.82 -1.29
N TRP A 22 2.69 10.12 -1.76
CA TRP A 22 1.99 9.36 -2.81
C TRP A 22 2.82 9.02 -4.05
N PRO A 23 3.77 9.85 -4.57
CA PRO A 23 4.55 9.46 -5.73
C PRO A 23 5.44 8.24 -5.44
N VAL A 24 6.00 8.17 -4.22
CA VAL A 24 6.84 7.05 -3.77
C VAL A 24 5.96 5.81 -3.55
N THR A 25 4.82 5.98 -2.89
CA THR A 25 3.86 4.90 -2.62
C THR A 25 3.34 4.30 -3.92
N LEU A 26 3.11 5.12 -4.95
CA LEU A 26 2.72 4.68 -6.28
C LEU A 26 3.83 3.91 -6.99
N CYS A 27 5.07 4.40 -6.96
CA CYS A 27 6.23 3.70 -7.50
C CYS A 27 6.41 2.30 -6.88
N VAL A 28 6.29 2.21 -5.54
CA VAL A 28 6.35 0.93 -4.83
C VAL A 28 5.20 0.02 -5.23
N GLY A 29 3.97 0.54 -5.35
CA GLY A 29 2.81 -0.20 -5.81
C GLY A 29 3.00 -0.77 -7.22
N VAL A 30 3.46 0.03 -8.18
CA VAL A 30 3.71 -0.40 -9.56
C VAL A 30 4.84 -1.43 -9.63
N ALA A 31 5.94 -1.21 -8.90
CA ALA A 31 7.06 -2.15 -8.84
C ALA A 31 6.64 -3.50 -8.23
N GLY A 32 5.88 -3.47 -7.13
CA GLY A 32 5.32 -4.66 -6.49
C GLY A 32 4.33 -5.39 -7.39
N TRP A 33 3.51 -4.65 -8.14
CA TRP A 33 2.59 -5.22 -9.11
C TRP A 33 3.33 -5.93 -10.25
N TYR A 34 4.34 -5.28 -10.83
CA TYR A 34 5.19 -5.88 -11.87
C TYR A 34 5.91 -7.13 -11.36
N PHE A 35 6.55 -7.05 -10.18
CA PHE A 35 7.29 -8.16 -9.60
C PHE A 35 6.37 -9.33 -9.22
N GLY A 36 5.21 -9.03 -8.62
CA GLY A 36 4.15 -9.98 -8.31
C GLY A 36 3.62 -10.70 -9.54
N ALA A 37 3.39 -9.97 -10.63
CA ALA A 37 2.88 -10.53 -11.87
C ALA A 37 3.91 -11.37 -12.63
N THR A 38 5.18 -10.95 -12.64
CA THR A 38 6.21 -11.54 -13.51
C THR A 38 7.11 -12.58 -12.84
N ARG A 39 7.42 -12.43 -11.55
CA ARG A 39 8.39 -13.31 -10.86
C ARG A 39 7.80 -14.26 -9.83
N LEU A 40 6.65 -13.94 -9.25
CA LEU A 40 6.09 -14.70 -8.14
C LEU A 40 5.06 -15.73 -8.62
N ARG A 41 5.00 -16.89 -7.94
CA ARG A 41 4.05 -17.98 -8.23
C ARG A 41 3.28 -18.36 -6.96
N GLY A 42 2.06 -18.88 -7.13
CA GLY A 42 1.21 -19.34 -6.03
C GLY A 42 0.74 -18.21 -5.09
N ALA A 43 0.62 -18.52 -3.80
CA ALA A 43 0.08 -17.59 -2.80
C ALA A 43 0.91 -16.29 -2.65
N TRP A 44 2.22 -16.35 -2.90
CA TRP A 44 3.10 -15.19 -2.81
C TRP A 44 2.81 -14.14 -3.89
N ARG A 45 2.34 -14.59 -5.07
CA ARG A 45 1.85 -13.68 -6.12
C ARG A 45 0.61 -12.94 -5.65
N ALA A 46 -0.36 -13.66 -5.08
CA ALA A 46 -1.60 -13.04 -4.59
C ALA A 46 -1.31 -12.01 -3.49
N ALA A 47 -0.48 -12.36 -2.49
CA ALA A 47 -0.09 -11.43 -1.43
C ALA A 47 0.60 -10.17 -1.99
N CYS A 48 1.54 -10.33 -2.93
CA CYS A 48 2.25 -9.22 -3.54
C CYS A 48 1.32 -8.31 -4.36
N LEU A 49 0.40 -8.90 -5.13
CA LEU A 49 -0.61 -8.14 -5.89
C LEU A 49 -1.57 -7.38 -4.97
N ILE A 50 -2.01 -7.98 -3.86
CA ILE A 50 -2.89 -7.33 -2.89
C ILE A 50 -2.20 -6.12 -2.26
N ILE A 51 -0.95 -6.30 -1.81
CA ILE A 51 -0.15 -5.20 -1.22
C ILE A 51 0.08 -4.09 -2.24
N ALA A 52 0.44 -4.45 -3.47
CA ALA A 52 0.62 -3.49 -4.56
C ALA A 52 -0.66 -2.68 -4.84
N LEU A 53 -1.82 -3.35 -4.85
CA LEU A 53 -3.11 -2.70 -5.03
C LEU A 53 -3.40 -1.71 -3.92
N LEU A 54 -3.13 -2.07 -2.66
CA LEU A 54 -3.28 -1.18 -1.51
C LEU A 54 -2.40 0.06 -1.63
N CYS A 55 -1.13 -0.08 -2.05
CA CYS A 55 -0.25 1.05 -2.30
C CYS A 55 -0.79 1.98 -3.40
N ILE A 56 -1.36 1.43 -4.48
CA ILE A 56 -1.97 2.22 -5.55
C ILE A 56 -3.21 2.98 -5.04
N VAL A 57 -4.05 2.36 -4.22
CA VAL A 57 -5.23 3.01 -3.63
C VAL A 57 -4.81 4.17 -2.72
N VAL A 58 -3.83 3.95 -1.85
CA VAL A 58 -3.28 4.99 -0.96
C VAL A 58 -2.68 6.14 -1.77
N ALA A 59 -1.92 5.84 -2.81
CA ALA A 59 -1.40 6.87 -3.70
C ALA A 59 -2.52 7.63 -4.43
N GLY A 60 -3.58 6.93 -4.88
CA GLY A 60 -4.74 7.54 -5.48
C GLY A 60 -5.43 8.55 -4.56
N ALA A 61 -5.52 8.25 -3.26
CA ALA A 61 -6.02 9.19 -2.26
C ALA A 61 -5.12 10.44 -2.13
N GLY A 62 -3.79 10.28 -2.15
CA GLY A 62 -2.86 11.41 -2.16
C GLY A 62 -2.92 12.27 -3.41
N ILE A 63 -3.11 11.65 -4.59
CA ILE A 63 -3.35 12.36 -5.85
C ILE A 63 -4.65 13.17 -5.77
N TYR A 64 -5.73 12.55 -5.29
CA TYR A 64 -7.02 13.20 -5.14
C TYR A 64 -6.92 14.43 -4.22
N LEU A 65 -6.24 14.29 -3.07
CA LEU A 65 -6.02 15.39 -2.12
C LEU A 65 -5.05 16.46 -2.63
N SER A 66 -4.15 16.13 -3.58
CA SER A 66 -3.23 17.11 -4.17
C SER A 66 -3.88 17.92 -5.32
N LEU A 67 -4.93 17.37 -5.93
CA LEU A 67 -5.62 17.97 -7.08
C LEU A 67 -6.94 18.67 -6.72
N GLY A 68 -7.55 18.31 -5.58
CA GLY A 68 -8.76 18.92 -5.05
C GLY A 68 -8.47 19.98 -4.00
#